data_AF-A0AAE0BC10-F1
#
_entry.id   AF-A0AAE0BC10-F1
#
_cell.length_a   1.000
_cell.length_b   1.000
_cell.length_c   1.000
_cell.angle_alpha   90.00
_cell.angle_beta   90.00
_cell.angle_gamma   90.00
#
_symmetry.space_group_name_H-M   'P 1'
#
loop_
_entity.id
_entity.type
_entity.pdbx_description
1 polymer ?
#
loop_
_entity_poly.entity_id
_entity_poly.type
_entity_poly.pdbx_seq_one_letter_code
_entity_poly.pdbx_strand_id
1 'polypeptide(L)'
;YTFSIDPTDVSRTSGGYYGKLVANFTGTKYTLLDRGPKAGPGVTLETERRVLGACVYEPTVSYASGGYRRMTALLPNSYKGKDENGNPILEKWDEMQDLRNMHLLTTKIPSYKKIDGQWHYCYKWGGRVKVPSVKNFQLVLQADQDAVVLLFGKMGKNIYACDFTYPLSAHQAFAIALSSIDSKLCMAF
;
A
#
# COMPACT_ATOMS: atom_id res chain seq x y z
N TYR A 1 -6.00 6.41 -9.09
CA TYR A 1 -5.64 7.67 -8.43
C TYR A 1 -4.39 8.25 -9.07
N THR A 2 -4.30 9.57 -9.17
CA THR A 2 -3.09 10.30 -9.59
C THR A 2 -2.45 10.93 -8.37
N PHE A 3 -1.12 10.89 -8.27
CA PHE A 3 -0.37 11.57 -7.23
C PHE A 3 0.29 12.82 -7.80
N SER A 4 0.17 13.93 -7.10
CA SER A 4 0.83 15.18 -7.42
C SER A 4 1.47 15.75 -6.15
N ILE A 5 2.62 16.41 -6.30
CA ILE A 5 3.21 17.25 -5.27
C ILE A 5 2.68 18.69 -5.32
N ASP A 6 1.91 19.02 -6.37
CA ASP A 6 1.19 20.29 -6.50
C ASP A 6 -0.26 20.10 -6.02
N PRO A 7 -0.68 20.76 -4.92
CA PRO A 7 -2.04 20.64 -4.40
C PRO A 7 -3.09 21.31 -5.29
N THR A 8 -2.69 22.14 -6.24
CA THR A 8 -3.57 22.89 -7.15
C THR A 8 -3.72 22.24 -8.52
N ASP A 9 -2.75 21.42 -8.95
CA ASP A 9 -2.77 20.70 -10.23
C ASP A 9 -2.42 19.22 -10.07
N VAL A 10 -3.45 18.37 -10.16
CA VAL A 10 -3.35 16.91 -10.10
C VAL A 10 -3.36 16.25 -11.49
N SER A 11 -3.21 17.03 -12.57
CA SER A 11 -3.15 16.52 -13.93
C SER A 11 -1.88 15.71 -14.16
N ARG A 12 -1.93 14.77 -15.12
CA ARG A 12 -0.76 13.95 -15.49
C ARG A 12 0.27 14.70 -16.33
N THR A 13 -0.10 15.89 -16.80
CA THR A 13 0.72 16.79 -17.61
C THR A 13 1.37 17.87 -16.77
N SER A 14 1.00 18.00 -15.49
CA SER A 14 1.57 19.00 -14.60
C SER A 14 3.02 18.64 -14.25
N GLY A 15 3.82 19.67 -13.97
CA GLY A 15 5.16 19.47 -13.41
C GLY A 15 5.14 18.80 -12.03
N GLY A 16 3.99 18.84 -11.34
CA GLY A 16 3.76 18.19 -10.06
C GLY A 16 3.45 16.69 -10.12
N TYR A 17 3.21 16.12 -11.31
CA TYR A 17 2.86 14.70 -11.44
C TYR A 17 3.96 13.78 -10.87
N TYR A 18 3.58 12.98 -9.88
CA TYR A 18 4.51 12.13 -9.11
C TYR A 18 4.28 10.63 -9.30
N GLY A 19 3.14 10.24 -9.88
CA GLY A 19 2.84 8.84 -10.18
C GLY A 19 1.35 8.55 -10.18
N LYS A 20 1.01 7.26 -10.24
CA LYS A 20 -0.38 6.82 -10.22
C LYS A 20 -0.59 5.48 -9.52
N LEU A 21 -1.74 5.33 -8.89
CA LEU A 21 -2.25 4.07 -8.36
C LEU A 21 -3.31 3.53 -9.32
N VAL A 22 -3.08 2.33 -9.85
CA VAL A 22 -3.99 1.64 -10.78
C VAL A 22 -4.56 0.43 -10.08
N ALA A 23 -5.88 0.29 -10.06
CA ALA A 23 -6.53 -0.93 -9.58
C ALA A 23 -7.03 -1.79 -10.74
N ASN A 24 -7.06 -3.10 -10.55
CA ASN A 24 -7.80 -4.00 -11.42
C ASN A 24 -9.31 -3.74 -11.33
N PHE A 25 -10.07 -4.41 -12.19
CA PHE A 25 -11.53 -4.22 -12.30
C PHE A 25 -12.25 -4.54 -10.98
N THR A 26 -11.87 -5.65 -10.33
CA THR A 26 -12.50 -6.15 -9.10
C THR A 26 -12.10 -5.38 -7.83
N GLY A 27 -11.00 -4.62 -7.88
CA GLY A 27 -10.45 -3.93 -6.71
C GLY A 27 -9.58 -4.82 -5.81
N THR A 28 -9.17 -6.00 -6.26
CA THR A 28 -8.35 -6.92 -5.46
C THR A 28 -6.85 -6.68 -5.62
N LYS A 29 -6.40 -5.97 -6.67
CA LYS A 29 -5.00 -5.65 -6.91
C LYS A 29 -4.86 -4.17 -7.26
N TYR A 30 -3.95 -3.50 -6.57
CA TYR A 30 -3.54 -2.13 -6.82
C TYR A 30 -2.04 -2.11 -7.13
N THR A 31 -1.64 -1.40 -8.17
CA THR A 31 -0.24 -1.23 -8.56
C THR A 31 0.12 0.26 -8.51
N LEU A 32 1.15 0.59 -7.75
CA LEU A 32 1.75 1.91 -7.67
C LEU A 32 2.80 2.05 -8.77
N LEU A 33 2.66 3.08 -9.58
CA LEU A 33 3.57 3.42 -10.67
C LEU A 33 4.16 4.81 -10.44
N ASP A 34 5.43 4.98 -10.80
CA ASP A 34 6.08 6.28 -10.79
C ASP A 34 5.61 7.20 -11.94
N ARG A 35 6.32 8.32 -12.11
CA ARG A 35 6.00 9.34 -13.11
C ARG A 35 6.44 9.02 -14.55
N GLY A 36 7.09 7.87 -14.80
CA GLY A 36 7.58 7.55 -16.13
C GLY A 36 6.46 7.37 -17.17
N PRO A 37 6.78 7.46 -18.48
CA PRO A 37 5.85 7.21 -19.57
C PRO A 37 5.54 5.71 -19.74
N LYS A 38 4.58 5.38 -20.60
CA LYS A 38 4.30 3.97 -20.97
C LYS A 38 5.39 3.50 -21.92
N ALA A 39 5.72 2.21 -21.93
CA ALA A 39 6.41 1.61 -23.06
C ALA A 39 5.75 2.04 -24.38
N GLY A 40 6.58 2.46 -25.32
CA GLY A 40 6.16 3.00 -26.60
C GLY A 40 7.34 3.56 -27.40
N PRO A 41 7.09 4.04 -28.63
CA PRO A 41 8.12 4.63 -29.46
C PRO A 41 8.83 5.79 -28.74
N GLY A 42 10.17 5.75 -28.71
CA GLY A 42 10.98 6.79 -28.09
C GLY A 42 11.14 6.71 -26.56
N VAL A 43 10.58 5.69 -25.91
CA VAL A 43 10.77 5.45 -24.46
C VAL A 43 11.87 4.41 -24.25
N THR A 44 12.91 4.79 -23.50
CA THR A 44 14.01 3.89 -23.13
C THR A 44 13.66 3.10 -21.87
N LEU A 45 14.34 1.98 -21.64
CA LEU A 45 14.17 1.18 -20.42
C LEU A 45 14.45 1.98 -19.14
N GLU A 46 15.33 2.97 -19.20
CA GLU A 46 15.67 3.83 -18.07
C GLU A 46 14.58 4.85 -17.76
N THR A 47 13.95 5.40 -18.80
CA THR A 47 12.94 6.45 -18.67
C THR A 47 11.54 5.90 -18.46
N GLU A 48 11.26 4.68 -18.92
CA GLU A 48 9.98 4.01 -18.77
C GLU A 48 9.50 3.98 -17.31
N ARG A 49 8.18 4.07 -17.12
CA ARG A 49 7.56 3.95 -15.80
C ARG A 49 8.00 2.68 -15.07
N ARG A 50 8.18 2.79 -13.76
CA ARG A 50 8.48 1.67 -12.88
C ARG A 50 7.34 1.39 -11.93
N VAL A 51 7.28 0.13 -11.51
CA VAL A 51 6.37 -0.31 -10.44
C VAL A 51 7.07 -0.07 -9.10
N LEU A 52 6.46 0.73 -8.23
CA LEU A 52 7.01 1.06 -6.91
C LEU A 52 6.43 0.22 -5.77
N GLY A 53 5.33 -0.49 -6.02
CA GLY A 53 4.63 -1.27 -5.01
C GLY A 53 3.33 -1.85 -5.54
N ALA A 54 2.82 -2.89 -4.91
CA ALA A 54 1.44 -3.34 -5.14
C ALA A 54 0.76 -3.70 -3.82
N CYS A 55 -0.55 -3.58 -3.79
CA CYS A 55 -1.41 -4.07 -2.72
C CYS A 55 -2.33 -5.13 -3.29
N VAL A 56 -2.34 -6.30 -2.67
CA VAL A 56 -3.24 -7.41 -3.01
C VAL A 56 -4.18 -7.61 -1.83
N TYR A 57 -5.47 -7.67 -2.12
CA TYR A 57 -6.53 -7.90 -1.15
C TYR A 57 -7.12 -9.27 -1.36
N GLU A 58 -7.26 -10.01 -0.26
CA GLU A 58 -7.99 -11.26 -0.27
C GLU A 58 -9.50 -10.99 -0.23
N PRO A 59 -10.32 -11.63 -1.08
CA PRO A 59 -11.76 -11.44 -1.08
C PRO A 59 -12.40 -11.81 0.27
N THR A 60 -13.31 -10.96 0.77
CA THR A 60 -14.03 -11.19 2.04
C THR A 60 -14.82 -12.50 2.03
N VAL A 61 -15.33 -12.93 0.86
CA VAL A 61 -16.10 -14.18 0.67
C VAL A 61 -15.32 -15.44 1.04
N SER A 62 -14.00 -15.37 1.18
CA SER A 62 -13.17 -16.48 1.64
C SER A 62 -13.30 -16.77 3.14
N TYR A 63 -13.98 -15.91 3.92
CA TYR A 63 -14.09 -15.99 5.38
C TYR A 63 -15.55 -16.11 5.84
N ALA A 64 -16.17 -17.28 5.61
CA ALA A 64 -17.54 -17.59 6.03
C ALA A 64 -17.79 -17.50 7.57
N SER A 65 -16.76 -17.30 8.38
CA SER A 65 -16.81 -17.30 9.86
C SER A 65 -16.54 -15.94 10.52
N GLY A 66 -16.44 -14.86 9.74
CA GLY A 66 -16.02 -13.55 10.23
C GLY A 66 -14.49 -13.43 10.36
N GLY A 67 -13.95 -12.23 10.18
CA GLY A 67 -12.52 -12.01 10.15
C GLY A 67 -12.12 -10.55 9.93
N TYR A 68 -10.82 -10.30 9.83
CA TYR A 68 -10.24 -9.00 9.50
C TYR A 68 -9.79 -8.98 8.03
N ARG A 69 -9.76 -7.79 7.41
CA ARG A 69 -9.32 -7.62 6.01
C ARG A 69 -7.86 -8.04 5.86
N ARG A 70 -7.60 -9.07 5.06
CA ARG A 70 -6.24 -9.50 4.73
C ARG A 70 -5.75 -8.78 3.48
N MET A 71 -4.58 -8.17 3.61
CA MET A 71 -3.89 -7.53 2.50
C MET A 71 -2.40 -7.80 2.60
N THR A 72 -1.79 -7.88 1.43
CA THR A 72 -0.34 -7.99 1.26
C THR A 72 0.14 -6.81 0.43
N ALA A 73 1.01 -5.99 0.99
CA ALA A 73 1.75 -4.99 0.23
C ALA A 73 3.12 -5.57 -0.17
N LEU A 74 3.41 -5.46 -1.45
CA LEU A 74 4.61 -5.94 -2.12
C LEU A 74 5.49 -4.74 -2.45
N LEU A 75 6.69 -4.69 -1.91
CA LEU A 75 7.66 -3.62 -2.19
C LEU A 75 8.93 -4.24 -2.79
N PRO A 76 9.53 -3.65 -3.84
CA PRO A 76 10.76 -4.17 -4.41
C PRO A 76 11.92 -4.04 -3.40
N ASN A 77 12.61 -5.15 -3.15
CA ASN A 77 13.96 -5.15 -2.60
C ASN A 77 14.88 -5.07 -3.80
N SER A 78 15.99 -4.38 -3.66
CA SER A 78 17.08 -4.34 -4.64
C SER A 78 16.94 -3.27 -5.70
N TYR A 79 18.04 -2.54 -5.77
CA TYR A 79 18.39 -1.66 -6.83
C TYR A 79 19.45 -2.39 -7.68
N LYS A 80 19.41 -2.28 -9.01
CA LYS A 80 20.37 -2.90 -9.92
C LYS A 80 21.77 -2.25 -9.87
N GLY A 81 21.97 -1.30 -8.95
CA GLY A 81 23.17 -0.48 -8.81
C GLY A 81 22.82 0.97 -8.49
N LYS A 82 23.76 1.87 -8.78
CA LYS A 82 23.56 3.32 -8.74
C LYS A 82 23.72 3.89 -10.17
N ASP A 83 22.98 4.93 -10.51
CA ASP A 83 23.17 5.68 -11.75
C ASP A 83 24.46 6.50 -11.70
N GLU A 84 24.77 7.19 -12.80
CA GLU A 84 25.91 8.11 -12.91
C GLU A 84 25.94 9.22 -11.84
N ASN A 85 24.78 9.53 -11.26
CA ASN A 85 24.59 10.52 -10.20
C ASN A 85 24.61 9.88 -8.79
N GLY A 86 24.85 8.56 -8.70
CA GLY A 86 24.87 7.83 -7.43
C GLY A 86 23.49 7.46 -6.88
N ASN A 87 22.41 7.72 -7.63
CA ASN A 87 21.05 7.37 -7.20
C ASN A 87 20.78 5.89 -7.42
N PRO A 88 20.14 5.22 -6.47
CA PRO A 88 19.90 3.79 -6.57
C PRO A 88 18.87 3.50 -7.68
N ILE A 89 19.21 2.63 -8.64
CA ILE A 89 18.37 2.29 -9.80
C ILE A 89 17.46 1.13 -9.43
N LEU A 90 16.15 1.35 -9.30
CA LEU A 90 15.22 0.25 -9.03
C LEU A 90 15.28 -0.74 -10.19
N GLU A 91 15.44 -2.03 -9.88
CA GLU A 91 15.31 -3.06 -10.89
C GLU A 91 13.89 -3.02 -11.48
N LYS A 92 13.73 -3.34 -12.76
CA LYS A 92 12.42 -3.28 -13.41
C LYS A 92 11.70 -4.60 -13.17
N TRP A 93 10.69 -4.56 -12.32
CA TRP A 93 9.86 -5.70 -11.97
C TRP A 93 8.58 -5.66 -12.79
N ASP A 94 8.59 -6.32 -13.95
CA ASP A 94 7.36 -6.60 -14.68
C ASP A 94 6.53 -7.56 -13.82
N GLU A 95 5.48 -7.02 -13.21
CA GLU A 95 4.40 -7.74 -12.51
C GLU A 95 4.63 -8.28 -11.09
N MET A 96 5.81 -8.08 -10.48
CA MET A 96 6.09 -8.50 -9.09
C MET A 96 5.97 -10.00 -8.86
N GLN A 97 6.41 -10.81 -9.82
CA GLN A 97 6.26 -12.27 -9.76
C GLN A 97 7.31 -12.97 -8.89
N ASP A 98 8.51 -12.39 -8.73
CA ASP A 98 9.58 -13.00 -7.93
C ASP A 98 9.66 -12.42 -6.50
N LEU A 99 8.92 -13.04 -5.59
CA LEU A 99 8.80 -12.62 -4.20
C LEU A 99 10.14 -12.65 -3.42
N ARG A 100 11.20 -13.30 -3.93
CA ARG A 100 12.49 -13.43 -3.23
C ARG A 100 13.21 -12.09 -3.03
N ASN A 101 13.01 -11.15 -3.96
CA ASN A 101 13.58 -9.81 -3.85
C ASN A 101 12.48 -8.78 -3.54
N MET A 102 11.56 -9.11 -2.62
CA MET A 102 10.52 -8.18 -2.21
C MET A 102 10.36 -8.12 -0.69
N HIS A 103 10.04 -6.95 -0.15
CA HIS A 103 9.54 -6.83 1.20
C HIS A 103 8.05 -7.12 1.14
N LEU A 104 7.65 -8.21 1.78
CA LEU A 104 6.25 -8.58 1.93
C LEU A 104 5.77 -8.01 3.25
N LEU A 105 4.81 -7.08 3.16
CA LEU A 105 4.11 -6.55 4.32
C LEU A 105 2.71 -7.14 4.36
N THR A 106 2.36 -7.84 5.43
CA THR A 106 1.04 -8.49 5.57
C THR A 106 0.22 -7.79 6.65
N THR A 107 -1.10 -7.87 6.57
CA THR A 107 -1.96 -7.43 7.68
C THR A 107 -1.52 -8.11 8.96
N LYS A 108 -1.23 -7.32 10.00
CA LYS A 108 -0.96 -7.84 11.33
C LYS A 108 -2.18 -8.59 11.83
N ILE A 109 -1.98 -9.76 12.40
CA ILE A 109 -3.08 -10.50 13.01
C ILE A 109 -3.52 -9.74 14.28
N PRO A 110 -4.79 -9.31 14.38
CA PRO A 110 -5.28 -8.63 15.58
C PRO A 110 -5.21 -9.56 16.79
N SER A 111 -4.89 -8.98 17.95
CA SER A 111 -5.00 -9.72 19.22
C SER A 111 -6.46 -9.90 19.60
N TYR A 112 -6.79 -11.07 20.16
CA TYR A 112 -8.13 -11.35 20.64
C TYR A 112 -8.23 -10.97 22.11
N LYS A 113 -9.21 -10.12 22.44
CA LYS A 113 -9.55 -9.82 23.83
C LYS A 113 -11.04 -10.00 24.05
N LYS A 114 -11.38 -10.62 25.19
CA LYS A 114 -12.76 -10.74 25.64
C LYS A 114 -13.10 -9.49 26.45
N ILE A 115 -14.05 -8.69 25.97
CA ILE A 115 -14.58 -7.50 26.65
C ILE A 115 -16.10 -7.71 26.74
N ASP A 116 -16.68 -7.56 27.93
CA ASP A 116 -18.12 -7.73 28.19
C ASP A 116 -18.72 -9.02 27.61
N GLY A 117 -17.97 -10.12 27.66
CA GLY A 117 -18.41 -11.42 27.17
C GLY A 117 -18.22 -11.64 25.65
N GLN A 118 -17.88 -10.61 24.89
CA GLN A 118 -17.68 -10.66 23.44
C GLN A 118 -16.20 -10.65 23.04
N TRP A 119 -15.86 -11.32 21.94
CA TRP A 119 -14.49 -11.32 21.38
C TRP A 119 -14.28 -10.10 20.49
N HIS A 120 -13.28 -9.29 20.82
CA HIS A 120 -12.89 -8.11 20.04
C HIS A 120 -11.51 -8.29 19.41
N TYR A 121 -11.40 -7.86 18.16
CA TYR A 121 -10.14 -7.69 17.44
C TYR A 121 -9.45 -6.40 17.90
N CYS A 122 -8.32 -6.52 18.60
CA CYS A 122 -7.60 -5.38 19.17
C CYS A 122 -6.19 -5.27 18.57
N TYR A 123 -5.86 -4.06 18.08
CA TYR A 123 -4.49 -3.65 17.81
C TYR A 123 -3.99 -2.72 18.91
N LYS A 124 -2.67 -2.70 19.12
CA LYS A 124 -2.04 -1.65 19.94
C LYS A 124 -1.87 -0.40 19.07
N TRP A 125 -2.76 0.56 19.25
CA TRP A 125 -2.79 1.79 18.45
C TRP A 125 -1.91 2.92 18.96
N GLY A 126 -1.32 2.80 20.17
CA GLY A 126 -0.50 3.86 20.75
C GLY A 126 -1.20 5.23 20.86
N GLY A 127 -2.53 5.26 20.95
CA GLY A 127 -3.35 6.48 20.95
C GLY A 127 -3.60 7.12 19.57
N ARG A 128 -3.10 6.53 18.48
CA ARG A 128 -3.16 7.06 17.10
C ARG A 128 -4.42 6.70 16.33
N VAL A 129 -5.24 5.78 16.82
CA VAL A 129 -6.53 5.41 16.23
C VAL A 129 -7.58 5.46 17.32
N LYS A 130 -8.65 6.22 17.08
CA LYS A 130 -9.67 6.54 18.08
C LYS A 130 -11.07 6.08 17.69
N VAL A 131 -11.30 5.81 16.39
CA VAL A 131 -12.63 5.49 15.86
C VAL A 131 -12.61 4.09 15.24
N PRO A 132 -13.50 3.17 15.66
CA PRO A 132 -13.68 1.88 15.01
C PRO A 132 -14.02 2.02 13.52
N SER A 133 -13.38 1.20 12.67
CA SER A 133 -13.57 1.25 11.22
C SER A 133 -12.95 0.01 10.57
N VAL A 134 -13.59 -0.51 9.52
CA VAL A 134 -13.03 -1.55 8.64
C VAL A 134 -11.77 -1.09 7.88
N LYS A 135 -11.49 0.21 7.89
CA LYS A 135 -10.29 0.83 7.31
C LYS A 135 -9.09 0.86 8.27
N ASN A 136 -9.26 0.40 9.51
CA ASN A 136 -8.16 0.38 10.48
C ASN A 136 -7.34 -0.90 10.31
N PHE A 137 -6.06 -0.76 10.02
CA PHE A 137 -5.15 -1.89 9.90
C PHE A 137 -3.71 -1.51 10.29
N GLN A 138 -2.94 -2.55 10.59
CA GLN A 138 -1.48 -2.46 10.70
C GLN A 138 -0.88 -3.43 9.68
N LEU A 139 0.21 -3.03 9.03
CA LEU A 139 1.05 -3.94 8.26
C LEU A 139 2.34 -4.19 9.01
N VAL A 140 2.80 -5.44 8.93
CA VAL A 140 4.04 -5.93 9.54
C VAL A 140 4.87 -6.63 8.47
N LEU A 141 6.18 -6.73 8.66
CA LEU A 141 7.01 -7.58 7.80
C LEU A 141 6.55 -9.03 7.93
N GLN A 142 6.43 -9.75 6.83
CA GLN A 142 6.06 -11.16 6.88
C GLN A 142 7.02 -11.98 7.74
N ALA A 143 8.31 -11.63 7.72
CA ALA A 143 9.35 -12.26 8.52
C ALA A 143 9.33 -11.87 10.02
N ASP A 144 8.65 -10.77 10.39
CA ASP A 144 8.56 -10.28 11.77
C ASP A 144 7.19 -9.63 12.03
N GLN A 145 6.30 -10.38 12.69
CA GLN A 145 4.92 -9.97 12.99
C GLN A 145 4.81 -8.94 14.13
N ASP A 146 5.89 -8.66 14.85
CA ASP A 146 5.92 -7.65 15.90
C ASP A 146 6.36 -6.28 15.37
N ALA A 147 7.17 -6.26 14.31
CA ALA A 147 7.60 -5.04 13.61
C ALA A 147 6.46 -4.41 12.77
N VAL A 148 5.69 -3.51 13.38
CA VAL A 148 4.68 -2.70 12.66
C VAL A 148 5.37 -1.70 11.75
N VAL A 149 5.17 -1.88 10.44
CA VAL A 149 5.75 -1.04 9.37
C VAL A 149 4.80 0.07 8.95
N LEU A 150 3.50 -0.19 8.94
CA LEU A 150 2.46 0.79 8.60
C LEU A 150 1.32 0.68 9.60
N LEU A 151 0.89 1.81 10.14
CA LEU A 151 -0.33 1.95 10.92
C LEU A 151 -1.23 2.93 10.18
N PHE A 152 -2.40 2.46 9.78
CA PHE A 152 -3.42 3.31 9.18
C PHE A 152 -4.74 3.15 9.92
N GLY A 153 -5.35 4.26 10.34
CA GLY A 153 -6.62 4.17 11.04
C GLY A 153 -7.33 5.48 11.30
N LYS A 154 -8.63 5.38 11.56
CA LYS A 154 -9.55 6.51 11.62
C LYS A 154 -9.43 7.27 12.95
N MET A 155 -9.32 8.59 12.83
CA MET A 155 -9.27 9.54 13.94
C MET A 155 -10.53 10.40 14.05
N GLY A 156 -11.23 10.61 12.94
CA GLY A 156 -12.45 11.40 12.88
C GLY A 156 -13.18 11.25 11.54
N LYS A 157 -14.13 12.15 11.26
CA LYS A 157 -14.79 12.21 9.96
C LYS A 157 -13.77 12.65 8.91
N ASN A 158 -13.45 11.77 7.96
CA ASN A 158 -12.46 12.01 6.89
C ASN A 158 -11.03 12.31 7.39
N ILE A 159 -10.70 11.96 8.63
CA ILE A 159 -9.37 12.16 9.22
C ILE A 159 -8.81 10.79 9.63
N TYR A 160 -7.60 10.51 9.16
CA TYR A 160 -6.90 9.23 9.40
C TYR A 160 -5.46 9.51 9.85
N ALA A 161 -4.96 8.68 10.76
CA ALA A 161 -3.53 8.56 11.04
C ALA A 161 -2.90 7.62 10.01
N CYS A 162 -1.68 7.93 9.59
CA CYS A 162 -0.88 7.13 8.66
C CYS A 162 0.58 7.21 9.10
N ASP A 163 0.98 6.33 10.01
CA ASP A 163 2.33 6.25 10.53
C ASP A 163 3.07 5.14 9.77
N PHE A 164 4.26 5.42 9.23
CA PHE A 164 5.05 4.44 8.48
C PHE A 164 6.52 4.49 8.88
N THR A 165 7.22 3.38 8.67
CA THR A 165 8.67 3.26 8.87
C THR A 165 9.29 2.45 7.74
N TYR A 166 10.62 2.28 7.76
CA TYR A 166 11.35 1.43 6.84
C TYR A 166 10.66 0.05 6.73
N PRO A 167 10.51 -0.50 5.51
CA PRO A 167 11.06 -0.06 4.22
C PRO A 167 10.18 0.90 3.40
N LEU A 168 9.10 1.45 3.95
CA LEU A 168 8.18 2.30 3.19
C LEU A 168 8.72 3.72 2.98
N SER A 169 8.56 4.22 1.76
CA SER A 169 8.51 5.66 1.49
C SER A 169 7.13 6.23 1.77
N ALA A 170 7.04 7.56 1.94
CA ALA A 170 5.77 8.27 2.10
C ALA A 170 4.82 8.01 0.91
N HIS A 171 5.36 7.95 -0.32
CA HIS A 171 4.58 7.67 -1.53
C HIS A 171 3.97 6.27 -1.51
N GLN A 172 4.74 5.26 -1.13
CA GLN A 172 4.25 3.89 -0.99
C GLN A 172 3.22 3.78 0.15
N ALA A 173 3.50 4.35 1.32
CA ALA A 173 2.57 4.34 2.45
C ALA A 173 1.23 5.01 2.11
N PHE A 174 1.27 6.17 1.45
CA PHE A 174 0.07 6.88 1.02
C PHE A 174 -0.73 6.11 -0.04
N ALA A 175 -0.05 5.45 -0.99
CA ALA A 175 -0.70 4.60 -1.97
C ALA A 175 -1.40 3.38 -1.35
N ILE A 176 -0.75 2.73 -0.37
CA ILE A 176 -1.34 1.64 0.41
C ILE A 176 -2.59 2.13 1.12
N ALA A 177 -2.51 3.27 1.82
CA ALA A 177 -3.65 3.87 2.50
C ALA A 177 -4.81 4.17 1.54
N LEU A 178 -4.57 4.82 0.40
CA LEU A 178 -5.62 5.10 -0.59
C LEU A 178 -6.27 3.83 -1.14
N SER A 179 -5.48 2.77 -1.39
CA SER A 179 -6.03 1.49 -1.86
C SER A 179 -6.99 0.86 -0.85
N SER A 180 -6.81 1.13 0.45
CA SER A 180 -7.70 0.63 1.50
C SER A 180 -9.02 1.41 1.60
N ILE A 181 -9.02 2.68 1.18
CA ILE A 181 -10.18 3.56 1.25
C ILE A 181 -11.09 3.36 0.03
N ASP A 182 -10.51 2.96 -1.11
CA ASP A 182 -11.24 2.72 -2.36
C ASP A 182 -12.35 1.69 -2.19
N SER A 183 -13.52 1.99 -2.75
CA SER A 183 -14.79 1.29 -2.53
C SER A 183 -15.18 0.39 -3.70
N LYS A 184 -14.21 -0.28 -4.33
CA LYS A 184 -14.45 -1.21 -5.45
C LYS A 184 -15.11 -2.52 -5.00
N LEU A 185 -15.65 -3.26 -5.97
CA LEU A 185 -16.53 -4.45 -5.82
C LEU A 185 -16.12 -5.45 -4.73
N CYS A 186 -14.83 -5.79 -4.57
CA CYS A 186 -14.40 -6.75 -3.54
C CYS A 186 -14.40 -6.19 -2.11
N MET A 187 -14.58 -4.87 -1.95
CA MET A 187 -14.57 -4.16 -0.68
C MET A 187 -15.97 -3.73 -0.22
N ALA A 188 -17.01 -4.11 -0.95
CA ALA A 188 -18.38 -3.61 -0.79
C ALA A 188 -19.29 -4.47 0.11
N PHE A 189 -18.75 -5.42 0.88
CA PHE A 189 -19.53 -6.28 1.79
C PHE A 189 -18.92 -6.32 3.19
#